data_AF-A0A820H9L2-F1
#
_entry.id   AF-A0A820H9L2-F1
#
_cell.length_a   1.000
_cell.length_b   1.000
_cell.length_c   1.000
_cell.angle_alpha   90.00
_cell.angle_beta   90.00
_cell.angle_gamma   90.00
#
_symmetry.space_group_name_H-M   'P 1'
#
loop_
_entity.id
_entity.type
_entity.pdbx_description
1 polymer ?
#
loop_
_entity_poly.entity_id
_entity_poly.type
_entity_poly.pdbx_seq_one_letter_code
_entity_poly.pdbx_strand_id
1 'polypeptide(L)'
;MKSIVLVYLLFITVAHSHSACDEISFITRIGWAAREPTSITNLTSKPLSFFVIHHAEDPPSCYDDESCIERVKEIQIFHQNTQGWVDIGYHFLVGENGKVYEGRGWDRQAAHSPGWNNDAYGGKILYNFFKTVFFILKK
;
A
#
# COMPACT_ATOMS: atom_id res chain seq x y z
N MET A 1 36.73 17.60 -59.62
CA MET A 1 35.37 17.59 -59.03
C MET A 1 35.30 16.44 -58.05
N LYS A 2 35.30 16.72 -56.75
CA LYS A 2 35.28 15.71 -55.68
C LYS A 2 33.83 15.51 -55.26
N SER A 3 33.23 14.38 -55.61
CA SER A 3 31.89 14.02 -55.15
C SER A 3 31.95 13.63 -53.68
N ILE A 4 31.43 14.48 -52.81
CA ILE A 4 31.25 14.19 -51.38
C ILE A 4 29.86 13.55 -51.26
N VAL A 5 29.82 12.23 -51.06
CA VAL A 5 28.59 11.54 -50.68
C VAL A 5 28.41 11.75 -49.18
N LEU A 6 27.49 12.62 -48.78
CA LEU A 6 27.11 12.79 -47.38
C LEU A 6 26.32 11.56 -46.92
N VAL A 7 26.96 10.69 -46.14
CA VAL A 7 26.29 9.62 -45.40
C VAL A 7 25.70 10.24 -44.14
N TYR A 8 24.40 10.50 -44.14
CA TYR A 8 23.69 10.87 -42.92
C TYR A 8 23.53 9.62 -42.04
N LEU A 9 24.43 9.44 -41.08
CA LEU A 9 24.23 8.50 -39.98
C LEU A 9 23.12 9.03 -39.08
N LEU A 10 21.91 8.51 -39.27
CA LEU A 10 20.80 8.71 -38.35
C LEU A 10 21.12 7.95 -37.06
N PHE A 11 21.75 8.63 -36.10
CA PHE A 11 21.81 8.12 -34.73
C PHE A 11 20.39 8.17 -34.17
N ILE A 12 19.65 7.09 -34.35
CA ILE A 12 18.43 6.85 -33.58
C ILE A 12 18.89 6.70 -32.13
N THR A 13 18.80 7.78 -31.36
CA THR A 13 18.86 7.67 -29.91
C THR A 13 17.66 6.83 -29.51
N VAL A 14 17.88 5.55 -29.21
CA VAL A 14 16.91 4.75 -28.48
C VAL A 14 16.79 5.43 -27.12
N ALA A 15 15.77 6.27 -26.97
CA ALA A 15 15.36 6.78 -25.67
C ALA A 15 15.06 5.55 -24.82
N HIS A 16 15.99 5.21 -23.94
CA HIS A 16 15.73 4.26 -22.87
C HIS A 16 14.70 4.93 -21.98
N SER A 17 13.43 4.60 -22.18
CA SER A 17 12.40 4.79 -21.17
C SER A 17 12.86 3.99 -19.96
N HIS A 18 13.63 4.62 -19.08
CA HIS A 18 13.80 4.14 -17.73
C HIS A 18 12.38 4.12 -17.19
N SER A 19 11.82 2.92 -17.01
CA SER A 19 10.69 2.74 -16.12
C SER A 19 11.18 3.27 -14.78
N ALA A 20 10.85 4.51 -14.46
CA ALA A 20 10.99 4.99 -13.11
C ALA A 20 10.14 4.03 -12.28
N CYS A 21 10.78 3.24 -11.43
CA CYS A 21 10.07 2.80 -10.25
C CYS A 21 9.76 4.09 -9.50
N ASP A 22 8.58 4.67 -9.75
CA ASP A 22 8.09 5.79 -8.97
C ASP A 22 8.25 5.39 -7.50
N GLU A 23 8.89 6.26 -6.72
CA GLU A 23 9.06 6.03 -5.29
C GLU A 23 7.68 5.76 -4.70
N ILE A 24 7.52 4.62 -4.03
CA ILE A 24 6.23 4.25 -3.42
C ILE A 24 5.90 5.32 -2.38
N SER A 25 4.87 6.13 -2.66
CA SER A 25 4.43 7.18 -1.75
C SER A 25 3.79 6.54 -0.51
N PHE A 26 4.53 6.57 0.60
CA PHE A 26 4.11 6.02 1.89
C PHE A 26 3.53 7.11 2.80
N ILE A 27 2.25 6.98 3.14
CA ILE A 27 1.51 7.90 4.00
C ILE A 27 1.46 7.32 5.41
N THR A 28 2.17 7.96 6.34
CA THR A 28 2.22 7.56 7.75
C THR A 28 0.88 7.77 8.44
N ARG A 29 0.71 7.18 9.64
CA ARG A 29 -0.46 7.44 10.50
C ARG A 29 -0.75 8.92 10.71
N ILE A 30 0.30 9.72 10.89
CA ILE A 30 0.17 11.18 11.04
C ILE A 30 -0.31 11.80 9.72
N GLY A 31 0.23 11.34 8.58
CA GLY A 31 -0.09 11.85 7.24
C GLY A 31 -1.56 11.71 6.85
N TRP A 32 -2.26 10.65 7.30
CA TRP A 32 -3.70 10.49 7.08
C TRP A 32 -4.55 10.84 8.31
N ALA A 33 -3.95 11.43 9.35
CA ALA A 33 -4.61 11.82 10.61
C ALA A 33 -5.33 10.65 11.32
N ALA A 34 -4.61 9.56 11.54
CA ALA A 34 -5.07 8.40 12.27
C ALA A 34 -5.49 8.72 13.70
N ARG A 35 -6.59 8.12 14.17
CA ARG A 35 -6.87 8.05 15.60
C ARG A 35 -5.85 7.15 16.29
N GLU A 36 -5.56 7.43 17.56
CA GLU A 36 -4.76 6.53 18.39
C GLU A 36 -5.46 5.18 18.61
N PRO A 37 -4.69 4.08 18.69
CA PRO A 37 -5.23 2.78 19.07
C PRO A 37 -5.66 2.80 20.56
N THR A 38 -6.72 2.09 20.91
CA THR A 38 -7.19 2.03 22.32
C THR A 38 -6.27 1.18 23.20
N SER A 39 -5.50 0.27 22.60
CA SER A 39 -4.39 -0.45 23.22
C SER A 39 -3.41 -0.94 22.16
N ILE A 40 -2.19 -1.29 22.57
CA ILE A 40 -1.13 -1.76 21.66
C ILE A 40 -0.67 -3.15 22.09
N THR A 41 -0.71 -4.09 21.14
CA THR A 41 -0.06 -5.40 21.25
C THR A 41 1.05 -5.47 20.21
N ASN A 42 2.28 -5.74 20.64
CA ASN A 42 3.42 -5.88 19.73
C ASN A 42 3.48 -7.28 19.14
N LEU A 43 4.02 -7.40 17.92
CA LEU A 43 4.35 -8.68 17.30
C LEU A 43 5.42 -9.41 18.11
N THR A 44 5.17 -10.68 18.40
CA THR A 44 6.10 -11.54 19.13
C THR A 44 6.97 -12.39 18.20
N SER A 45 6.50 -12.70 16.99
CA SER A 45 7.26 -13.43 15.98
C SER A 45 7.94 -12.42 15.05
N LYS A 46 9.27 -12.43 14.97
CA LYS A 46 10.05 -11.66 13.97
C LYS A 46 11.22 -12.52 13.45
N PRO A 47 11.52 -12.51 12.14
CA PRO A 47 10.80 -11.82 11.06
C PRO A 47 9.53 -12.57 10.63
N LEU A 48 8.49 -11.86 10.22
CA LEU A 48 7.31 -12.48 9.62
C LEU A 48 7.64 -12.96 8.21
N SER A 49 7.18 -14.15 7.84
CA SER A 49 7.49 -14.78 6.54
C SER A 49 6.36 -14.67 5.52
N PHE A 50 5.19 -14.19 5.93
CA PHE A 50 3.99 -14.18 5.10
C PHE A 50 3.35 -12.79 5.02
N PHE A 51 2.68 -12.52 3.90
CA PHE A 51 1.86 -11.32 3.72
C PHE A 51 0.45 -11.75 3.27
N VAL A 52 -0.57 -11.42 4.04
CA VAL A 52 -1.98 -11.72 3.73
C VAL A 52 -2.63 -10.52 3.06
N ILE A 53 -3.18 -10.72 1.86
CA ILE A 53 -3.83 -9.67 1.09
C ILE A 53 -5.35 -9.83 1.20
N HIS A 54 -6.02 -8.76 1.61
CA HIS A 54 -7.48 -8.62 1.57
C HIS A 54 -7.87 -7.65 0.45
N HIS A 55 -8.98 -7.90 -0.24
CA HIS A 55 -9.62 -6.88 -1.09
C HIS A 55 -10.81 -6.27 -0.35
N ALA A 56 -11.20 -5.05 -0.72
CA ALA A 56 -12.44 -4.46 -0.27
C ALA A 56 -13.59 -4.99 -1.14
N GLU A 57 -14.58 -5.65 -0.54
CA GLU A 57 -15.87 -5.93 -1.19
C GLU A 57 -16.83 -4.73 -1.04
N ASP A 58 -16.64 -3.96 0.05
CA ASP A 58 -17.21 -2.65 0.33
C ASP A 58 -16.33 -2.04 1.44
N PRO A 59 -16.09 -0.71 1.50
CA PRO A 59 -16.79 0.39 0.81
C PRO A 59 -16.20 0.75 -0.59
N PRO A 60 -16.69 1.77 -1.36
CA PRO A 60 -16.30 2.03 -2.76
C PRO A 60 -14.80 2.27 -3.06
N SER A 61 -14.38 2.21 -4.31
CA SER A 61 -13.05 2.66 -4.74
C SER A 61 -12.66 4.07 -4.24
N CYS A 62 -11.36 4.35 -4.11
CA CYS A 62 -10.81 5.70 -3.88
C CYS A 62 -9.75 6.01 -4.94
N TYR A 63 -9.72 7.23 -5.49
CA TYR A 63 -8.94 7.53 -6.70
C TYR A 63 -7.96 8.68 -6.54
N ASP A 64 -8.22 9.59 -5.60
CA ASP A 64 -7.40 10.76 -5.30
C ASP A 64 -6.96 10.73 -3.84
N ASP A 65 -6.06 11.64 -3.46
CA ASP A 65 -5.49 11.69 -2.12
C ASP A 65 -6.52 11.92 -1.02
N GLU A 66 -7.49 12.80 -1.26
CA GLU A 66 -8.51 13.17 -0.30
C GLU A 66 -9.47 12.00 -0.07
N SER A 67 -10.01 11.43 -1.16
CA SER A 67 -10.92 10.28 -1.09
C SER A 67 -10.26 9.05 -0.49
N CYS A 68 -8.97 8.80 -0.78
CA CYS A 68 -8.27 7.67 -0.16
C CYS A 68 -7.95 7.91 1.32
N ILE A 69 -7.62 9.12 1.75
CA ILE A 69 -7.46 9.44 3.18
C ILE A 69 -8.78 9.28 3.92
N GLU A 70 -9.87 9.83 3.37
CA GLU A 70 -11.21 9.69 3.95
C GLU A 70 -11.58 8.22 4.10
N ARG A 71 -11.32 7.41 3.07
CA ARG A 71 -11.58 5.98 3.15
C ARG A 71 -10.79 5.28 4.26
N VAL A 72 -9.49 5.54 4.37
CA VAL A 72 -8.68 4.90 5.42
C VAL A 72 -9.23 5.25 6.81
N LYS A 73 -9.73 6.49 7.00
CA LYS A 73 -10.40 6.91 8.24
C LYS A 73 -11.71 6.17 8.47
N GLU A 74 -12.58 6.04 7.47
CA GLU A 74 -13.85 5.31 7.59
C GLU A 74 -13.63 3.87 8.04
N ILE A 75 -12.60 3.20 7.49
CA ILE A 75 -12.25 1.83 7.86
C ILE A 75 -11.78 1.77 9.32
N GLN A 76 -10.95 2.73 9.77
CA GLN A 76 -10.54 2.79 11.17
C GLN A 76 -11.74 3.02 12.09
N ILE A 77 -12.63 3.94 11.74
CA ILE A 77 -13.84 4.27 12.49
C ILE A 77 -14.73 3.04 12.61
N PHE A 78 -14.99 2.33 11.51
CA PHE A 78 -15.80 1.12 11.52
C PHE A 78 -15.19 0.03 12.42
N HIS A 79 -13.89 -0.24 12.28
CA HIS A 79 -13.22 -1.25 13.12
C HIS A 79 -13.28 -0.88 14.62
N GLN A 80 -12.99 0.37 14.98
CA GLN A 80 -12.96 0.78 16.38
C GLN A 80 -14.36 0.95 16.97
N ASN A 81 -15.24 1.68 16.30
CA ASN A 81 -16.54 2.06 16.85
C ASN A 81 -17.60 0.97 16.67
N THR A 82 -17.60 0.27 15.54
CA THR A 82 -18.64 -0.73 15.22
C THR A 82 -18.21 -2.14 15.61
N GLN A 83 -16.95 -2.52 15.35
CA GLN A 83 -16.46 -3.87 15.69
C GLN A 83 -15.75 -3.96 17.04
N GLY A 84 -15.48 -2.82 17.70
CA GLY A 84 -14.80 -2.79 19.01
C GLY A 84 -13.32 -3.17 18.95
N TRP A 85 -12.69 -3.11 17.78
CA TRP A 85 -11.27 -3.43 17.63
C TRP A 85 -10.40 -2.31 18.19
N VAL A 86 -9.18 -2.67 18.58
CA VAL A 86 -8.25 -1.71 19.19
C VAL A 86 -7.77 -0.63 18.21
N ASP A 87 -7.75 -0.95 16.92
CA ASP A 87 -7.34 -0.09 15.81
C ASP A 87 -7.80 -0.69 14.48
N ILE A 88 -7.53 0.01 13.38
CA ILE A 88 -7.65 -0.53 12.02
C ILE A 88 -7.03 -1.93 11.90
N GLY A 89 -7.73 -2.91 11.33
CA GLY A 89 -7.30 -4.31 11.38
C GLY A 89 -6.07 -4.70 10.56
N TYR A 90 -5.62 -3.82 9.66
CA TYR A 90 -4.56 -4.09 8.68
C TYR A 90 -3.24 -3.41 9.05
N HIS A 91 -2.11 -3.98 8.62
CA HIS A 91 -0.80 -3.35 8.76
C HIS A 91 -0.64 -2.19 7.78
N PHE A 92 -1.08 -2.39 6.53
CA PHE A 92 -1.02 -1.40 5.45
C PHE A 92 -2.29 -1.42 4.60
N LEU A 93 -2.62 -0.30 3.97
CA LEU A 93 -3.70 -0.19 2.99
C LEU A 93 -3.15 0.41 1.70
N VAL A 94 -3.71 0.05 0.55
CA VAL A 94 -3.33 0.64 -0.74
C VAL A 94 -4.56 1.20 -1.43
N GLY A 95 -4.50 2.49 -1.74
CA GLY A 95 -5.51 3.21 -2.52
C GLY A 95 -5.25 3.10 -4.03
N GLU A 96 -6.26 3.38 -4.85
CA GLU A 96 -6.08 3.35 -6.32
C GLU A 96 -5.28 4.53 -6.85
N ASN A 97 -5.07 5.55 -6.02
CA ASN A 97 -4.08 6.60 -6.24
C ASN A 97 -2.62 6.09 -6.18
N GLY A 98 -2.41 4.79 -5.94
CA GLY A 98 -1.09 4.14 -5.91
C GLY A 98 -0.30 4.35 -4.62
N LYS A 99 -0.92 4.97 -3.60
CA LYS A 99 -0.25 5.27 -2.32
C LYS A 99 -0.47 4.15 -1.30
N VAL A 100 0.52 3.96 -0.44
CA VAL A 100 0.46 3.04 0.70
C VAL A 100 0.16 3.83 1.96
N TYR A 101 -0.85 3.41 2.72
CA TYR A 101 -1.27 4.02 3.97
C TYR A 101 -0.92 3.13 5.14
N GLU A 102 -0.21 3.69 6.12
CA GLU A 102 0.19 2.97 7.32
C GLU A 102 -1.01 2.71 8.24
N GLY A 103 -1.36 1.44 8.44
CA GLY A 103 -2.31 1.02 9.46
C GLY A 103 -1.59 0.76 10.78
N ARG A 104 -1.54 -0.50 11.21
CA ARG A 104 -0.82 -0.91 12.43
C ARG A 104 0.71 -0.84 12.30
N GLY A 105 1.23 -0.70 11.09
CA GLY A 105 2.67 -0.60 10.83
C GLY A 105 3.40 -1.94 10.99
N TRP A 106 4.72 -1.91 11.14
CA TRP A 106 5.57 -3.11 11.07
C TRP A 106 5.67 -3.93 12.35
N ASP A 107 5.31 -3.36 13.49
CA ASP A 107 5.69 -3.89 14.81
C ASP A 107 4.51 -4.32 15.68
N ARG A 108 3.28 -4.10 15.23
CA ARG A 108 2.05 -4.32 16.01
C ARG A 108 1.23 -5.46 15.43
N GLN A 109 0.67 -6.27 16.32
CA GLN A 109 -0.16 -7.42 15.96
C GLN A 109 -1.39 -6.97 15.15
N ALA A 110 -1.72 -7.70 14.08
CA ALA A 110 -2.91 -7.49 13.27
C ALA A 110 -4.22 -8.01 13.90
N ALA A 111 -5.36 -7.74 13.25
CA ALA A 111 -6.65 -8.37 13.55
C ALA A 111 -7.33 -8.95 12.29
N HIS A 112 -6.64 -9.00 11.15
CA HIS A 112 -7.23 -9.33 9.86
C HIS A 112 -7.29 -10.83 9.51
N SER A 113 -6.60 -11.70 10.25
CA SER A 113 -6.58 -13.15 9.96
C SER A 113 -6.44 -13.97 11.25
N PRO A 114 -7.55 -14.50 11.79
CA PRO A 114 -7.52 -15.37 12.96
C PRO A 114 -6.54 -16.53 12.76
N GLY A 115 -5.63 -16.75 13.71
CA GLY A 115 -4.57 -17.75 13.64
C GLY A 115 -3.26 -17.29 12.97
N TRP A 116 -3.24 -16.15 12.28
CA TRP A 116 -2.05 -15.64 11.56
C TRP A 116 -1.62 -14.23 11.98
N ASN A 117 -2.38 -13.55 12.84
CA ASN A 117 -2.12 -12.17 13.26
C ASN A 117 -0.73 -11.93 13.91
N ASN A 118 -0.05 -13.00 14.37
CA ASN A 118 1.31 -12.94 14.89
C ASN A 118 2.40 -13.37 13.91
N ASP A 119 2.05 -14.05 12.82
CA ASP A 119 3.00 -14.78 11.97
C ASP A 119 3.02 -14.26 10.52
N ALA A 120 2.10 -13.35 10.19
CA ALA A 120 1.99 -12.72 8.88
C ALA A 120 1.73 -11.21 8.98
N TYR A 121 2.40 -10.45 8.11
CA TYR A 121 1.92 -9.12 7.76
C TYR A 121 0.60 -9.26 7.00
N GLY A 122 -0.14 -8.17 6.88
CA GLY A 122 -1.28 -8.17 6.00
C GLY A 122 -1.80 -6.79 5.68
N GLY A 123 -2.31 -6.67 4.46
CA GLY A 123 -2.76 -5.43 3.89
C GLY A 123 -4.13 -5.57 3.26
N LYS A 124 -4.82 -4.43 3.12
CA LYS A 124 -6.08 -4.33 2.38
C LYS A 124 -5.90 -3.47 1.14
N ILE A 125 -6.31 -4.00 0.00
CA ILE A 125 -6.41 -3.27 -1.26
C ILE A 125 -7.81 -2.65 -1.34
N LEU A 126 -7.86 -1.34 -1.60
CA LEU A 126 -9.10 -0.58 -1.75
C LEU A 126 -9.53 -0.55 -3.23
N TYR A 127 -9.85 -1.71 -3.80
CA TYR A 127 -10.14 -1.88 -5.23
C TYR A 127 -11.22 -2.94 -5.49
N ASN A 128 -11.93 -2.83 -6.62
CA ASN A 128 -13.07 -3.68 -7.01
C ASN A 128 -12.76 -4.74 -8.09
N PHE A 129 -11.51 -4.95 -8.53
CA PHE A 129 -11.18 -6.00 -9.51
C PHE A 129 -9.84 -6.69 -9.24
N PHE A 130 -9.63 -7.91 -9.72
CA PHE A 130 -8.37 -8.63 -9.46
C PHE A 130 -7.24 -8.14 -10.37
N LYS A 131 -6.51 -7.08 -9.97
CA LYS A 131 -5.14 -6.87 -10.43
C LYS A 131 -4.19 -7.26 -9.31
N THR A 132 -3.33 -8.23 -9.61
CA THR A 132 -2.29 -8.73 -8.70
C THR A 132 -1.39 -7.58 -8.24
N VAL A 133 -1.48 -7.21 -6.97
CA VAL A 133 -0.53 -6.29 -6.32
C VAL A 133 0.51 -7.14 -5.62
N PHE A 134 1.74 -7.17 -6.16
CA PHE A 134 2.88 -7.78 -5.50
C PHE A 134 3.43 -6.81 -4.45
N PHE A 135 3.30 -7.13 -3.17
CA PHE A 135 4.02 -6.42 -2.11
C PHE A 135 5.39 -7.07 -1.92
N ILE A 136 6.45 -6.41 -2.39
CA ILE A 136 7.80 -6.62 -1.85
C ILE A 136 8.10 -5.41 -0.98
N LEU A 137 7.52 -5.38 0.22
CA LEU A 137 7.96 -4.44 1.24
C LEU A 137 9.06 -5.14 2.03
N LYS A 138 10.29 -5.05 1.55
CA LYS A 138 11.46 -5.33 2.38
C LYS A 138 11.70 -4.12 3.27
N LYS A 139 11.93 -4.38 4.56
CA LYS A 139 12.55 -3.41 5.47
C LYS A 139 13.93 -3.02 4.96
#